data_AF-A0A951DVE7-F1
#
_entry.id   AF-A0A951DVE7-F1
#
_cell.length_a   1.000
_cell.length_b   1.000
_cell.length_c   1.000
_cell.angle_alpha   90.00
_cell.angle_beta   90.00
_cell.angle_gamma   90.00
#
_symmetry.space_group_name_H-M   'P 1'
#
loop_
_entity.id
_entity.type
_entity.pdbx_description
1 polymer ?
#
loop_
_entity_poly.entity_id
_entity_poly.type
_entity_poly.pdbx_seq_one_letter_code
_entity_poly.pdbx_strand_id
1 'polypeptide(L)' 'LAGGNVRVGLEDNLYLSKGVKASNGDLVERAVQILTAMNVRVLTPAEVRRKLKLRGAGASGAI' A
#
# COMPACT_ATOMS: atom_id res chain seq x y z
N LEU A 1 -1.18 -16.35 7.52
CA LEU A 1 -0.46 -15.14 7.04
C LEU A 1 0.30 -14.53 8.21
N ALA A 2 1.52 -14.05 7.99
CA ALA A 2 2.47 -13.65 9.05
C ALA A 2 2.26 -12.24 9.63
N GLY A 3 1.18 -11.52 9.26
CA GLY A 3 0.86 -10.20 9.83
C GLY A 3 1.73 -9.03 9.35
N GLY A 4 2.50 -9.21 8.27
CA GLY A 4 3.34 -8.15 7.69
C GLY A 4 2.58 -7.11 6.85
N ASN A 5 3.28 -6.06 6.43
CA ASN A 5 2.79 -5.06 5.47
C ASN A 5 3.00 -5.57 4.03
N VAL A 6 2.21 -5.05 3.09
CA VAL A 6 2.25 -5.43 1.66
C VAL A 6 2.80 -4.26 0.83
N ARG A 7 3.59 -4.58 -0.20
CA ARG A 7 4.07 -3.66 -1.24
C ARG A 7 3.65 -4.20 -2.60
N VAL A 8 3.20 -3.31 -3.48
CA VAL A 8 2.85 -3.60 -4.87
C VAL A 8 3.20 -2.40 -5.74
N GLY A 9 3.50 -2.65 -7.01
CA GLY A 9 3.74 -1.62 -8.00
C GLY A 9 4.36 -2.20 -9.27
N LEU A 10 4.38 -1.39 -10.34
CA LEU A 10 5.03 -1.76 -11.61
C LEU A 10 6.55 -1.91 -11.48
N GLU A 11 7.13 -1.38 -10.39
CA GLU A 11 8.51 -1.62 -9.98
C GLU A 11 8.81 -3.10 -9.71
N ASP A 12 7.83 -3.83 -9.16
CA ASP A 12 7.96 -5.23 -8.78
C ASP A 12 7.34 -6.15 -9.84
N ASN A 13 6.23 -5.72 -10.46
CA ASN A 13 5.44 -6.58 -11.33
C ASN A 13 4.68 -5.78 -12.40
N LEU A 14 4.88 -6.13 -13.68
CA LEU A 14 4.25 -5.48 -14.83
C LEU A 14 2.85 -5.99 -15.18
N TYR A 15 2.38 -7.07 -14.54
CA TYR A 15 1.19 -7.81 -14.96
C TYR A 15 0.14 -7.96 -13.85
N LEU A 16 -1.14 -7.71 -14.16
CA LEU A 16 -2.25 -7.96 -13.24
C LEU A 16 -2.59 -9.45 -13.16
N SER A 17 -2.46 -10.13 -14.30
CA SER A 17 -2.57 -11.58 -14.45
C SER A 17 -1.74 -12.01 -15.65
N LYS A 18 -1.60 -13.33 -15.88
CA LYS A 18 -0.77 -13.85 -16.98
C LYS A 18 -1.19 -13.25 -18.32
N GLY A 19 -0.31 -12.42 -18.90
CA GLY A 19 -0.53 -11.78 -20.19
C GLY A 19 -1.33 -10.46 -20.14
N VAL A 20 -1.83 -10.05 -18.98
CA VAL A 20 -2.58 -8.78 -18.82
C VAL A 20 -1.71 -7.77 -18.11
N LYS A 21 -1.29 -6.71 -18.83
CA LYS A 21 -0.50 -5.61 -18.24
C LYS A 21 -1.33 -4.87 -17.18
N ALA A 22 -0.66 -4.39 -16.15
CA ALA A 22 -1.27 -3.60 -15.09
C ALA A 22 -0.91 -2.11 -15.20
N SER A 23 -1.74 -1.27 -14.60
CA SER A 23 -1.36 0.03 -14.04
C SER A 23 -0.99 -0.11 -12.55
N ASN A 24 -0.33 0.90 -11.97
CA ASN A 24 -0.13 0.93 -10.51
C ASN A 24 -1.47 0.93 -9.75
N GLY A 25 -2.51 1.57 -10.30
CA GLY A 25 -3.85 1.58 -9.72
C GLY A 25 -4.43 0.17 -9.63
N ASP A 26 -4.34 -0.60 -10.72
CA ASP A 26 -4.90 -1.96 -10.79
C ASP A 26 -4.26 -2.88 -9.73
N LEU A 27 -2.95 -2.76 -9.52
CA LEU A 27 -2.21 -3.54 -8.52
C LEU A 27 -2.63 -3.15 -7.10
N VAL A 28 -2.81 -1.86 -6.83
CA VAL A 28 -3.29 -1.37 -5.53
C VAL A 28 -4.72 -1.84 -5.27
N GLU A 29 -5.62 -1.70 -6.25
CA GLU A 29 -7.02 -2.16 -6.13
C GLU A 29 -7.09 -3.65 -5.84
N ARG A 30 -6.33 -4.46 -6.59
CA ARG A 30 -6.26 -5.91 -6.38
C ARG A 30 -5.74 -6.26 -4.99
N ALA A 31 -4.70 -5.57 -4.50
CA ALA A 31 -4.18 -5.77 -3.16
C ALA A 31 -5.22 -5.42 -2.08
N VAL A 32 -5.90 -4.27 -2.22
CA VAL A 32 -6.96 -3.83 -1.30
C VAL A 32 -8.12 -4.81 -1.27
N GLN A 33 -8.56 -5.32 -2.42
CA GLN A 33 -9.61 -6.34 -2.51
C GLN A 33 -9.24 -7.62 -1.73
N ILE A 34 -8.03 -8.15 -1.93
CA ILE A 34 -7.55 -9.36 -1.24
C ILE A 34 -7.50 -9.12 0.27
N LEU A 35 -6.90 -8.00 0.70
CA LEU A 35 -6.80 -7.65 2.12
C LEU A 35 -8.18 -7.50 2.77
N THR A 36 -9.12 -6.85 2.08
CA THR A 36 -10.50 -6.66 2.56
C THR A 36 -11.24 -8.00 2.69
N ALA A 37 -11.09 -8.91 1.72
CA ALA A 37 -11.67 -10.25 1.78
C ALA A 37 -11.12 -11.10 2.94
N MET A 38 -9.91 -10.78 3.41
CA MET A 38 -9.29 -11.36 4.58
C MET A 38 -9.62 -10.61 5.89
N ASN A 39 -10.59 -9.70 5.86
CA ASN A 39 -11.02 -8.89 6.99
C ASN A 39 -9.92 -7.98 7.56
N VAL A 40 -8.97 -7.55 6.70
CA VAL A 40 -7.90 -6.60 7.05
C VAL A 40 -8.31 -5.18 6.67
N ARG A 41 -8.08 -4.23 7.58
CA ARG A 41 -8.31 -2.80 7.32
C ARG A 41 -7.05 -2.12 6.75
N VAL A 42 -7.19 -1.46 5.60
CA VAL A 42 -6.14 -0.63 5.00
C VAL A 42 -6.03 0.70 5.76
N LEU A 43 -4.79 1.12 6.05
CA LEU A 43 -4.52 2.36 6.77
C LEU A 43 -4.41 3.54 5.80
N THR A 44 -4.91 4.69 6.21
CA THR A 44 -4.67 5.96 5.51
C THR A 44 -3.22 6.43 5.69
N PRO A 45 -2.72 7.35 4.83
CA PRO A 45 -1.37 7.89 5.00
C PRO A 45 -1.12 8.53 6.38
N ALA A 46 -2.13 9.22 6.95
CA ALA A 46 -2.02 9.82 8.29
C ALA A 46 -1.88 8.76 9.39
N GLU A 47 -2.63 7.65 9.28
CA GLU A 47 -2.53 6.53 10.21
C GLU A 47 -1.18 5.81 10.11
N VAL A 48 -0.67 5.61 8.89
CA VAL A 48 0.66 5.02 8.66
C VAL A 48 1.74 5.89 9.30
N ARG A 49 1.71 7.21 9.09
CA ARG A 49 2.68 8.14 9.71
C ARG A 49 2.65 8.08 11.23
N ARG A 50 1.45 8.06 11.83
CA ARG A 50 1.30 7.92 13.29
C ARG A 50 1.84 6.58 13.79
N LYS A 51 1.50 5.47 13.11
CA LYS A 51 1.93 4.11 13.48
C LYS A 51 3.45 3.96 13.40
N LEU A 52 4.07 4.52 12.35
CA LEU A 52 5.51 4.43 12.09
C LEU A 52 6.31 5.60 12.70
N LYS A 53 5.66 6.52 13.44
CA LYS A 53 6.28 7.72 14.04
C LYS A 53 7.04 8.58 13.02
N LEU A 54 6.48 8.73 11.82
CA LEU A 54 7.09 9.52 10.75
C LEU A 54 6.78 11.00 10.91
N ARG A 55 7.74 11.86 10.55
CA ARG A 55 7.52 13.30 10.42
C ARG A 55 6.45 13.56 9.33
N GLY A 56 5.49 14.42 9.64
CA GLY A 56 4.35 14.74 8.75
C GLY A 56 4.76 15.52 7.51
N ALA A 57 3.89 15.58 6.49
CA ALA A 57 4.09 16.43 5.31
C ALA A 57 4.06 17.95 5.64
N GLY A 58 3.64 18.33 6.86
CA GLY A 58 3.75 19.68 7.42
C GLY A 58 4.87 19.85 8.46
N ALA A 59 5.74 18.86 8.64
CA ALA A 59 6.88 18.94 9.55
C ALA A 59 8.17 19.22 8.76
N SER A 60 8.16 20.26 7.92
CA SER A 60 9.40 20.92 7.50
C SER A 60 9.64 22.10 8.45
N GLY A 61 10.66 22.00 9.31
CA GLY A 61 11.10 23.12 10.12
C GLY A 61 10.83 22.98 11.62
N ALA A 62 11.59 22.10 12.27
CA ALA A 62 12.01 22.28 13.66
C ALA A 62 13.29 21.46 13.85
N ILE A 63 14.37 21.99 13.27
CA ILE A 63 15.73 21.86 13.78
C ILE A 63 16.26 23.29 13.84
#